data_AF-A0A938NH08-F1
#
_entry.id   AF-A0A938NH08-F1
#
_cell.length_a   1.000
_cell.length_b   1.000
_cell.length_c   1.000
_cell.angle_alpha   90.00
_cell.angle_beta   90.00
_cell.angle_gamma   90.00
#
_symmetry.space_group_name_H-M   'P 1'
#
loop_
_entity.id
_entity.type
_entity.pdbx_description
1 polymer ?
#
loop_
_entity_poly.entity_id
_entity_poly.type
_entity_poly.pdbx_seq_one_letter_code
_entity_poly.pdbx_strand_id
1 'polypeptide(L)'
;MTTLNLSGSGIGFVITQRVGPGDTLQLTIVLPSGPPIQTTAQVVYLVPIERSIAKRVGARFTDLSKEDQDRIVNHLFTMQQERRRSRYDI
;
A
#
# COMPACT_ATOMS: atom_id res chain seq x y z
N MET A 1 -4.39 -4.59 -13.64
CA MET A 1 -3.49 -3.90 -12.68
C MET A 1 -4.25 -3.73 -11.37
N THR A 2 -3.77 -4.32 -10.29
CA THR A 2 -4.36 -4.10 -8.96
C THR A 2 -4.03 -2.69 -8.51
N THR A 3 -5.05 -1.88 -8.24
CA THR A 3 -4.85 -0.54 -7.68
C THR A 3 -4.33 -0.67 -6.26
N LEU A 4 -3.02 -0.55 -6.09
CA LEU A 4 -2.39 -0.43 -4.79
C LEU A 4 -2.64 0.99 -4.26
N ASN A 5 -3.30 1.10 -3.12
CA ASN A 5 -3.45 2.38 -2.43
C ASN A 5 -2.42 2.41 -1.29
N LEU A 6 -1.41 3.27 -1.39
CA LEU A 6 -0.33 3.34 -0.42
C LEU A 6 -0.29 4.73 0.23
N SER A 7 -0.08 4.76 1.54
CA SER A 7 0.16 5.96 2.33
C SER A 7 1.35 5.75 3.26
N GLY A 8 1.80 6.79 3.96
CA GLY A 8 2.82 6.64 5.01
C GLY A 8 2.35 5.84 6.24
N SER A 9 1.06 5.52 6.38
CA SER A 9 0.51 4.84 7.58
C SER A 9 -0.04 3.44 7.31
N GLY A 10 -0.20 3.08 6.05
CA GLY A 10 -0.84 1.83 5.69
C GLY A 10 -1.02 1.67 4.19
N ILE A 11 -1.60 0.53 3.84
CA ILE A 11 -1.70 0.04 2.47
C ILE A 11 -3.06 -0.63 2.23
N GLY A 12 -3.58 -0.41 1.03
CA GLY A 12 -4.81 -0.99 0.52
C GLY A 12 -4.54 -1.80 -0.74
N PHE A 13 -5.02 -3.03 -0.78
CA PHE A 13 -4.78 -3.96 -1.88
C PHE A 13 -5.89 -5.01 -1.99
N VAL A 14 -5.88 -5.80 -3.05
CA VAL A 14 -6.86 -6.86 -3.28
C VAL A 14 -6.21 -8.21 -3.04
N ILE A 15 -6.89 -9.07 -2.29
CA ILE A 15 -6.45 -10.44 -2.03
C ILE A 15 -7.57 -11.45 -2.29
N THR A 16 -7.21 -12.71 -2.47
CA THR A 16 -8.14 -13.85 -2.48
C THR A 16 -7.96 -14.76 -1.27
N GLN A 17 -6.87 -14.60 -0.51
CA GLN A 17 -6.60 -15.35 0.70
C GLN A 17 -7.62 -15.02 1.80
N ARG A 18 -7.83 -15.97 2.71
CA ARG A 18 -8.63 -15.76 3.91
C ARG A 18 -7.82 -14.95 4.92
N VAL A 19 -8.26 -13.72 5.16
CA VAL A 19 -7.82 -12.87 6.28
C VAL A 19 -9.05 -12.16 6.87
N GLY A 20 -8.95 -11.73 8.11
CA GLY A 20 -9.96 -10.97 8.85
C GLY A 20 -9.37 -9.72 9.51
N PRO A 21 -10.22 -8.79 10.00
CA PRO A 21 -9.77 -7.66 10.81
C PRO A 21 -9.02 -8.15 12.05
N GLY A 22 -7.92 -7.50 12.38
CA GLY A 22 -7.03 -7.87 13.47
C GLY A 22 -5.88 -8.80 13.06
N ASP A 23 -5.99 -9.48 11.92
CA ASP A 23 -4.92 -10.35 11.41
C ASP A 23 -3.66 -9.53 11.09
N THR A 24 -2.50 -10.15 11.36
CA THR A 24 -1.19 -9.57 11.10
C THR A 24 -0.65 -10.11 9.78
N LEU A 25 -0.23 -9.21 8.90
CA LEU A 25 0.37 -9.50 7.60
C LEU A 25 1.83 -9.08 7.61
N GLN A 26 2.71 -9.99 7.17
CA GLN A 26 4.07 -9.63 6.80
C GLN A 26 4.07 -9.16 5.34
N LEU A 27 4.62 -7.98 5.10
CA LEU A 27 4.61 -7.33 3.80
C LEU A 27 6.04 -7.03 3.35
N THR A 28 6.29 -7.34 2.09
CA THR A 28 7.46 -6.83 1.36
C THR A 28 6.97 -5.80 0.35
N ILE A 29 7.35 -4.54 0.54
CA ILE A 29 7.02 -3.44 -0.38
C ILE A 29 8.23 -3.15 -1.25
N VAL A 30 8.04 -3.23 -2.56
CA VAL A 30 9.08 -2.89 -3.54
C VAL A 30 8.74 -1.53 -4.13
N LEU A 31 9.56 -0.53 -3.81
CA LEU A 31 9.51 0.78 -4.47
C LEU A 31 10.42 0.75 -5.72
N PRO A 32 10.19 1.60 -6.73
CA PRO A 32 11.03 1.65 -7.93
C PRO A 32 12.51 1.96 -7.66
N SER A 33 12.82 2.56 -6.51
CA SER A 33 14.19 2.85 -6.09
C SER A 33 14.46 2.40 -4.64
N GLY A 34 15.68 1.93 -4.42
CA GLY A 34 16.16 1.44 -3.13
C GLY A 34 15.81 -0.02 -2.81
N PRO A 35 16.24 -0.53 -1.65
CA PRO A 35 15.98 -1.91 -1.24
C PRO A 35 14.50 -2.15 -0.90
N PRO A 36 14.03 -3.41 -0.94
CA PRO A 36 12.69 -3.76 -0.46
C PRO A 36 12.47 -3.35 1.00
N ILE A 37 11.28 -2.85 1.31
CA ILE A 37 10.86 -2.52 2.67
C ILE A 37 10.16 -3.75 3.25
N GLN A 38 10.68 -4.27 4.36
CA GLN A 38 10.02 -5.32 5.13
C GLN A 38 9.25 -4.67 6.27
N THR A 39 7.97 -4.96 6.39
CA THR A 39 7.12 -4.38 7.43
C THR A 39 6.02 -5.33 7.85
N THR A 40 5.47 -5.09 9.03
CA THR A 40 4.26 -5.76 9.50
C THR A 40 3.08 -4.79 9.41
N ALA A 41 1.92 -5.30 8.99
CA ALA A 41 0.69 -4.53 8.97
C ALA A 41 -0.48 -5.32 9.56
N GLN A 42 -1.34 -4.65 10.31
CA GLN A 42 -2.57 -5.24 10.82
C GLN A 42 -3.74 -4.90 9.91
N VAL A 43 -4.54 -5.91 9.56
CA VAL A 43 -5.78 -5.72 8.79
C VAL A 43 -6.78 -4.92 9.62
N VAL A 44 -7.21 -3.78 9.10
CA VAL A 44 -8.17 -2.89 9.75
C VAL A 44 -9.59 -3.14 9.26
N TYR A 45 -9.75 -3.34 7.94
CA TYR A 45 -11.05 -3.61 7.34
C TYR A 45 -10.93 -4.43 6.05
N LEU A 46 -12.04 -5.09 5.70
CA LEU A 46 -12.22 -5.75 4.41
C LEU A 46 -13.52 -5.29 3.75
N VAL A 47 -13.47 -5.12 2.43
CA VAL A 47 -14.65 -4.85 1.60
C VAL A 47 -14.74 -5.93 0.53
N PRO A 48 -15.83 -6.71 0.46
CA PRO A 48 -16.01 -7.69 -0.59
C PRO A 48 -16.09 -6.99 -1.96
N ILE A 49 -15.58 -7.65 -3.00
CA ILE A 49 -15.76 -7.20 -4.37
C ILE A 49 -16.94 -7.98 -4.94
N GLU A 50 -17.95 -7.29 -5.46
CA GLU A 50 -19.13 -7.93 -6.04
C GLU A 50 -18.75 -8.95 -7.10
N ARG A 51 -19.41 -10.12 -7.05
CA ARG A 51 -19.20 -11.24 -7.98
C ARG A 51 -17.76 -11.75 -8.04
N SER A 52 -16.97 -11.55 -6.98
CA SER A 52 -15.59 -12.02 -6.87
C SER A 52 -15.34 -12.70 -5.53
N ILE A 53 -14.45 -13.69 -5.52
CA ILE A 53 -13.89 -14.26 -4.28
C ILE A 53 -12.87 -13.31 -3.64
N ALA A 54 -12.45 -12.27 -4.36
CA ALA A 54 -11.48 -11.31 -3.91
C ALA A 54 -12.09 -10.26 -2.97
N LYS A 55 -11.26 -9.73 -2.07
CA LYS A 55 -11.61 -8.68 -1.11
C LYS A 55 -10.62 -7.55 -1.20
N ARG A 56 -11.09 -6.32 -1.09
CA ARG A 56 -10.24 -5.15 -0.81
C ARG A 56 -9.92 -5.15 0.66
N VAL A 57 -8.64 -5.05 1.00
CA VAL A 57 -8.12 -5.01 2.36
C VAL A 57 -7.53 -3.64 2.59
N GLY A 58 -7.82 -3.03 3.74
CA GLY A 58 -7.04 -1.93 4.30
C GLY A 58 -6.24 -2.42 5.49
N ALA A 59 -4.92 -2.27 5.45
CA ALA A 59 -4.02 -2.66 6.53
C ALA A 59 -3.18 -1.45 7.00
N ARG A 60 -2.97 -1.34 8.31
CA ARG A 60 -2.17 -0.30 8.95
C ARG A 60 -0.80 -0.88 9.29
N PHE A 61 0.27 -0.15 8.98
CA PHE A 61 1.61 -0.56 9.40
C PHE A 61 1.73 -0.53 10.92
N THR A 62 2.19 -1.62 11.51
CA THR A 62 2.44 -1.77 12.95
C THR A 62 3.92 -1.75 13.28
N ASP A 63 4.77 -2.06 12.30
CA ASP A 63 6.22 -2.08 12.44
C ASP A 63 6.87 -1.53 11.18
N LEU A 64 6.95 -0.21 11.09
CA LEU A 64 7.57 0.52 9.98
C LEU A 64 8.55 1.54 10.57
N SER A 65 9.82 1.45 10.17
CA SER A 65 10.84 2.41 10.59
C SER A 65 10.50 3.81 10.05
N LYS A 66 10.95 4.87 10.75
CA LYS A 66 10.79 6.25 10.25
C LYS A 66 11.48 6.44 8.90
N GLU A 67 12.64 5.83 8.71
CA GLU A 67 13.37 5.89 7.45
C GLU A 67 12.55 5.29 6.29
N ASP A 68 11.98 4.11 6.48
CA ASP A 68 11.15 3.48 5.44
C ASP A 68 9.82 4.21 5.23
N GLN A 69 9.25 4.77 6.30
CA GLN A 69 8.09 5.64 6.20
C GLN A 69 8.39 6.86 5.34
N ASP A 70 9.52 7.54 5.57
CA ASP A 70 9.95 8.69 4.78
C ASP A 70 10.23 8.29 3.33
N ARG A 71 10.82 7.12 3.09
CA ARG A 71 11.02 6.58 1.73
C ARG A 71 9.69 6.39 0.98
N ILE A 72 8.68 5.81 1.64
CA ILE A 72 7.33 5.66 1.08
C ILE A 72 6.72 7.03 0.77
N VAL A 73 6.75 7.94 1.75
CA VAL A 73 6.16 9.28 1.62
C VAL A 73 6.82 10.07 0.49
N ASN A 74 8.14 10.09 0.44
CA ASN A 74 8.90 10.75 -0.62
C ASN A 74 8.59 10.15 -2.00
N HIS A 75 8.53 8.83 -2.11
CA HIS A 75 8.14 8.17 -3.36
C HIS A 75 6.74 8.60 -3.82
N LEU A 76 5.77 8.64 -2.91
CA LEU A 76 4.40 9.09 -3.21
C LEU A 76 4.36 10.55 -3.66
N PHE A 77 5.15 11.43 -3.02
CA PHE A 77 5.26 12.84 -3.43
C PHE A 77 5.87 12.99 -4.83
N THR A 78 6.94 12.26 -5.13
CA THR A 78 7.56 12.27 -6.47
C THR A 78 6.58 11.83 -7.55
N MET A 79 5.88 10.71 -7.33
CA MET A 79 4.86 10.20 -8.25
C MET A 79 3.73 11.21 -8.48
N GLN A 80 3.30 11.94 -7.46
CA GLN A 80 2.28 12.97 -7.59
C GLN A 80 2.77 14.18 -8.40
N GLN A 81 4.03 14.60 -8.21
CA GLN A 81 4.64 15.70 -8.96
C GLN A 81 4.78 15.35 -10.44
N GLU A 82 5.26 14.15 -10.77
CA GLU A 82 5.37 13.66 -12.15
C GLU A 82 4.00 13.65 -12.85
N ARG A 83 2.97 13.12 -12.19
CA ARG A 83 1.59 13.12 -12.72
C ARG A 83 1.03 14.52 -12.94
N ARG A 84 1.41 15.49 -12.11
CA ARG A 84 1.03 16.89 -12.31
C ARG A 84 1.74 17.47 -13.52
N ARG A 85 3.03 17.20 -13.67
CA ARG A 85 3.85 17.71 -14.79
C ARG A 85 3.34 17.20 -16.15
N SER A 86 3.04 15.91 -16.26
CA SER A 86 2.49 15.33 -17.49
C SER A 86 1.09 15.84 -17.88
N ARG A 87 0.37 16.56 -17.00
CA ARG A 87 -0.92 17.19 -17.34
C ARG A 87 -0.79 18.58 -17.95
N TYR A 88 0.38 19.21 -17.85
CA TYR A 88 0.64 20.55 -18.40
C TYR A 88 1.43 20.52 -19.72
N ASP A 89 1.86 19.35 -20.20
CA ASP A 89 2.52 19.16 -21.50
C ASP A 89 1.52 18.84 -22.65
N ILE A 90 0.33 19.46 -22.64
CA ILE A 90 -0.67 19.38 -23.74
C ILE A 90 -0.91 20.77 -24.30
#